data_AF-A0A6A6DU12-F1
#
_entry.id   AF-A0A6A6DU12-F1
#
_cell.length_a   1.000
_cell.length_b   1.000
_cell.length_c   1.000
_cell.angle_alpha   90.00
_cell.angle_beta   90.00
_cell.angle_gamma   90.00
#
_symmetry.space_group_name_H-M   'P 1'
#
loop_
_entity.id
_entity.type
_entity.pdbx_description
1 polymer ?
#
loop_
_entity_poly.entity_id
_entity_poly.type
_entity_poly.pdbx_seq_one_letter_code
_entity_poly.pdbx_strand_id
1 'polypeptide(L)'
;MFRWYQDAARYYVYLSDASISISDGDREFSQKWKPTFKKSRWFTRGWTLQELIAPASVEFFSEEETRLGDKQSLEQTLHEITGIAIQALRGNPISYFAVEERMSWPQDERQSAKRRRHILY
;
A
#
# COMPACT_ATOMS: atom_id res chain seq x y z
N MET A 1 -1.27 -17.27 3.95
CA MET A 1 -1.68 -15.86 3.94
C MET A 1 -1.96 -15.34 2.54
N PHE A 2 -0.99 -15.32 1.61
CA PHE A 2 -1.18 -14.76 0.26
C PHE A 2 -2.47 -15.21 -0.47
N ARG A 3 -2.77 -16.51 -0.47
CA ARG A 3 -3.98 -17.06 -1.13
C ARG A 3 -5.29 -16.51 -0.57
N TRP A 4 -5.36 -16.23 0.73
CA TRP A 4 -6.57 -15.73 1.39
C TRP A 4 -6.84 -14.27 1.02
N TYR A 5 -5.78 -13.49 0.79
CA TYR A 5 -5.89 -12.13 0.26
C TYR A 5 -6.19 -12.12 -1.24
N GLN A 6 -5.64 -13.08 -1.99
CA GLN A 6 -5.91 -13.22 -3.42
C GLN A 6 -7.37 -13.58 -3.71
N ASP A 7 -7.98 -14.41 -2.86
CA ASP A 7 -9.38 -14.82 -2.99
C ASP A 7 -10.37 -13.76 -2.44
N ALA A 8 -9.86 -12.69 -1.80
CA ALA A 8 -10.70 -11.61 -1.31
C ALA A 8 -11.16 -10.70 -2.47
N ALA A 9 -12.47 -10.57 -2.64
CA ALA A 9 -13.05 -9.69 -3.67
C ALA A 9 -12.69 -8.21 -3.44
N ARG A 10 -12.59 -7.79 -2.17
CA ARG A 10 -12.22 -6.43 -1.75
C ARG A 10 -11.48 -6.48 -0.42
N TYR A 11 -10.44 -5.65 -0.30
CA TYR A 11 -9.73 -5.41 0.95
C TYR A 11 -9.95 -3.95 1.38
N TYR A 12 -10.23 -3.74 2.67
CA TYR A 12 -10.51 -2.42 3.22
C TYR A 12 -9.39 -2.01 4.15
N VAL A 13 -8.81 -0.84 3.91
CA VAL A 13 -7.74 -0.25 4.72
C VAL A 13 -8.26 1.00 5.39
N TYR A 14 -8.42 0.93 6.71
CA TYR A 14 -8.78 2.07 7.54
C TYR A 14 -7.52 2.71 8.13
N LEU A 15 -7.33 4.00 7.86
CA LEU A 15 -6.16 4.78 8.25
C LEU A 15 -6.52 5.77 9.35
N SER A 16 -6.43 5.32 10.60
CA SER A 16 -6.74 6.15 11.78
C SER A 16 -5.77 7.33 11.99
N ASP A 17 -4.73 7.47 11.17
CA ASP A 17 -3.76 8.56 11.19
C ASP A 17 -3.77 9.39 9.90
N ALA A 18 -4.74 9.13 9.01
CA ALA A 18 -5.02 9.96 7.85
C ALA A 18 -6.31 10.75 8.12
N SER A 19 -6.18 11.93 8.71
CA SER A 19 -7.30 12.85 8.96
C SER A 19 -7.43 13.90 7.86
N ILE A 20 -8.67 14.36 7.65
CA ILE A 20 -9.04 15.47 6.77
C ILE A 20 -9.18 16.73 7.63
N SER A 21 -8.26 17.69 7.49
CA SER A 21 -8.48 19.03 8.07
C SER A 21 -9.56 19.76 7.26
N ILE A 22 -10.81 19.66 7.71
CA ILE A 22 -11.93 20.42 7.14
C ILE A 22 -11.79 21.86 7.61
N SER A 23 -11.29 22.73 6.74
CA SER A 23 -11.43 24.18 6.89
C SER A 23 -12.76 24.58 6.25
N ASP A 24 -13.66 25.18 7.03
CA ASP A 24 -14.97 25.66 6.59
C ASP A 24 -14.85 26.57 5.35
N GLY A 25 -15.29 26.09 4.18
CA GLY A 25 -15.43 26.94 2.99
C GLY A 25 -15.13 26.27 1.64
N ASP A 26 -14.31 25.23 1.60
CA ASP A 26 -13.89 24.65 0.32
C ASP A 26 -14.76 23.44 -0.04
N ARG A 27 -15.71 23.64 -0.96
CA ARG A 27 -16.48 22.56 -1.62
C ARG A 27 -15.62 21.72 -2.58
N GLU A 28 -14.32 21.93 -2.60
CA GLU A 28 -13.38 21.04 -3.24
C GLU A 28 -12.78 20.15 -2.14
N PHE A 29 -13.19 18.88 -2.11
CA PHE A 29 -12.52 17.79 -1.38
C PHE A 29 -11.11 17.56 -1.99
N SER A 30 -10.30 18.61 -2.04
CA SER A 30 -9.10 18.79 -2.84
C SER A 30 -7.93 18.06 -2.18
N GLN A 31 -8.01 16.73 -2.12
CA GLN A 31 -6.85 15.88 -1.77
C GLN A 31 -6.10 16.30 -0.49
N LYS A 32 -6.74 17.05 0.43
CA LYS A 32 -6.14 17.57 1.67
C LYS A 32 -5.66 16.45 2.59
N TRP A 33 -6.22 15.26 2.42
CA TRP A 33 -5.81 14.02 3.07
C TRP A 33 -4.50 13.41 2.51
N LYS A 34 -4.06 13.76 1.28
CA LYS A 34 -2.89 13.14 0.66
C LYS A 34 -1.61 13.25 1.50
N PRO A 35 -1.29 14.41 2.13
CA PRO A 35 -0.13 14.52 2.99
C PRO A 35 -0.18 13.60 4.23
N THR A 36 -1.35 13.45 4.86
CA THR A 36 -1.53 12.59 6.05
C THR A 36 -1.55 11.11 5.65
N PHE A 37 -2.20 10.77 4.54
CA PHE A 37 -2.12 9.45 3.92
C PHE A 37 -0.69 9.03 3.61
N LYS A 38 0.10 9.86 2.92
CA LYS A 38 1.52 9.58 2.61
C LYS A 38 2.37 9.31 3.87
N LYS A 39 1.96 9.85 5.02
CA LYS A 39 2.65 9.70 6.31
C LYS A 39 2.04 8.64 7.21
N SER A 40 0.99 7.93 6.76
CA SER A 40 0.34 6.93 7.58
C SER A 40 1.31 5.82 7.97
N ARG A 41 1.24 5.42 9.24
CA ARG A 41 2.02 4.30 9.80
C ARG A 41 1.63 2.97 9.17
N TRP A 42 0.50 2.88 8.46
CA TRP A 42 0.16 1.68 7.72
C TRP A 42 1.26 1.31 6.72
N PHE A 43 1.85 2.31 6.05
CA PHE A 43 2.95 2.09 5.08
C PHE A 43 4.26 1.63 5.71
N THR A 44 4.45 1.83 7.01
CA THR A 44 5.66 1.39 7.74
C THR A 44 5.51 0.01 8.39
N ARG A 45 4.33 -0.61 8.28
CA ARG A 45 4.11 -1.99 8.75
C ARG A 45 4.73 -2.98 7.77
N GLY A 46 5.32 -4.06 8.27
CA GLY A 46 5.96 -5.10 7.45
C GLY A 46 5.03 -5.86 6.48
N TRP A 47 3.71 -5.61 6.51
CA TRP A 47 2.69 -6.38 5.79
C TRP A 47 2.10 -5.66 4.57
N THR A 48 2.46 -4.40 4.33
CA THR A 48 1.94 -3.54 3.26
C THR A 48 2.04 -4.18 1.87
N LEU A 49 3.09 -4.95 1.60
CA LEU A 49 3.29 -5.57 0.29
C LEU A 49 2.24 -6.63 -0.05
N GLN A 50 1.94 -7.53 0.88
CA GLN A 50 0.97 -8.59 0.64
C GLN A 50 -0.45 -8.01 0.56
N GLU A 51 -0.72 -6.99 1.38
CA GLU A 51 -2.01 -6.30 1.41
C GLU A 51 -2.29 -5.47 0.15
N LEU A 52 -1.25 -4.98 -0.53
CA LEU A 52 -1.40 -4.23 -1.80
C LEU A 52 -1.39 -5.12 -3.05
N ILE A 53 -0.49 -6.12 -3.11
CA ILE A 53 -0.29 -6.91 -4.32
C ILE A 53 -1.25 -8.08 -4.43
N ALA A 54 -1.62 -8.72 -3.31
CA ALA A 54 -2.42 -9.95 -3.36
C ALA A 54 -3.90 -9.71 -3.71
N PRO A 55 -4.63 -8.74 -3.11
CA PRO A 55 -6.03 -8.52 -3.44
C PRO A 55 -6.22 -7.82 -4.79
N ALA A 56 -7.30 -8.16 -5.50
CA ALA A 56 -7.67 -7.50 -6.74
C ALA A 56 -8.05 -6.02 -6.51
N SER A 57 -8.78 -5.72 -5.43
CA SER A 57 -9.24 -4.38 -5.07
C SER A 57 -8.87 -4.07 -3.62
N VAL A 58 -8.30 -2.88 -3.39
CA VAL A 58 -8.03 -2.32 -2.06
C VAL A 58 -8.66 -0.94 -2.00
N GLU A 59 -9.44 -0.68 -0.95
CA GLU A 59 -10.17 0.55 -0.71
C GLU A 59 -9.63 1.23 0.55
N PHE A 60 -9.29 2.52 0.47
CA PHE A 60 -8.69 3.29 1.56
C PHE A 60 -9.70 4.26 2.18
N PHE A 61 -9.74 4.27 3.51
CA PHE A 61 -10.61 5.12 4.32
C PHE A 61 -9.81 5.94 5.31
N SER A 62 -10.22 7.19 5.51
CA SER A 62 -9.67 8.12 6.50
C SER A 62 -10.13 7.78 7.92
N GLU A 63 -9.59 8.48 8.92
CA GLU A 63 -10.07 8.42 10.31
C GLU A 63 -11.55 8.78 10.42
N GLU A 64 -12.03 9.70 9.59
CA GLU A 64 -13.43 10.14 9.51
C GLU A 64 -14.30 9.21 8.63
N GLU A 65 -13.87 7.96 8.43
CA GLU A 65 -14.54 6.94 7.60
C GLU A 65 -14.81 7.40 6.15
N THR A 66 -14.06 8.40 5.68
CA THR A 66 -14.24 8.95 4.34
C THR A 66 -13.41 8.16 3.34
N ARG A 67 -14.03 7.71 2.25
CA ARG A 67 -13.33 7.02 1.17
C ARG A 67 -12.32 7.96 0.51
N LEU A 68 -11.04 7.61 0.60
CA LEU A 68 -9.93 8.35 0.01
C LEU A 68 -9.68 7.95 -1.45
N GLY A 69 -9.94 6.69 -1.78
CA GLY A 69 -9.75 6.12 -3.10
C GLY A 69 -9.44 4.63 -3.03
N ASP A 70 -9.29 4.02 -4.20
CA ASP A 70 -8.86 2.64 -4.34
C ASP A 70 -7.40 2.53 -4.82
N LYS A 71 -6.84 1.33 -4.78
CA LYS A 71 -5.50 0.99 -5.25
C LYS A 71 -5.18 1.53 -6.64
N GLN A 72 -6.15 1.52 -7.56
CA GLN A 72 -5.94 1.96 -8.94
C GLN A 72 -5.90 3.48 -9.03
N SER A 73 -6.86 4.17 -8.41
CA SER A 73 -6.91 5.63 -8.36
C SER A 73 -5.70 6.24 -7.62
N LEU A 74 -5.08 5.48 -6.72
CA LEU A 74 -3.94 5.91 -5.90
C LEU A 74 -2.61 5.29 -6.33
N GLU A 75 -2.54 4.56 -7.44
CA GLU A 75 -1.36 3.77 -7.83
C GLU A 75 -0.06 4.57 -7.88
N GLN A 76 -0.11 5.82 -8.37
CA GLN A 76 1.05 6.72 -8.43
C GLN A 76 1.50 7.13 -7.03
N THR A 77 0.55 7.45 -6.15
CA THR A 77 0.84 7.82 -4.75
C THR A 77 1.39 6.62 -3.98
N LEU A 78 0.83 5.43 -4.20
CA LEU A 78 1.30 4.19 -3.59
C LEU A 78 2.71 3.83 -4.07
N HIS A 79 3.00 3.99 -5.36
CA HIS A 79 4.34 3.80 -5.91
C HIS A 79 5.36 4.76 -5.26
N GLU A 80 5.02 6.04 -5.11
CA GLU A 80 5.88 7.03 -4.46
C GLU A 80 6.19 6.69 -2.99
N ILE A 81 5.21 6.16 -2.25
CA ILE A 81 5.40 5.81 -0.83
C ILE A 81 6.17 4.50 -0.66
N THR A 82 5.84 3.49 -1.48
CA THR A 82 6.27 2.11 -1.26
C THR A 82 7.39 1.66 -2.21
N GLY A 83 7.63 2.35 -3.31
CA GLY A 83 8.52 1.87 -4.38
C GLY A 83 7.99 0.65 -5.14
N ILE A 84 6.80 0.14 -4.82
CA ILE A 84 6.18 -0.98 -5.55
C ILE A 84 5.85 -0.52 -6.96
N ALA A 85 6.26 -1.28 -7.96
CA ALA A 85 5.96 -0.96 -9.35
C ALA A 85 4.45 -0.84 -9.59
N ILE A 86 4.04 0.18 -10.35
CA ILE A 86 2.63 0.39 -10.72
C ILE A 86 2.03 -0.88 -11.36
N GLN A 87 2.81 -1.58 -12.17
CA GLN A 87 2.37 -2.83 -12.80
C GLN A 87 2.06 -3.93 -11.76
N ALA A 88 2.83 -4.01 -10.67
CA ALA A 88 2.56 -4.94 -9.58
C ALA A 88 1.30 -4.54 -8.81
N LEU A 89 1.09 -3.23 -8.57
CA LEU A 89 -0.15 -2.71 -7.96
C LEU A 89 -1.38 -3.04 -8.81
N ARG A 90 -1.25 -3.01 -10.14
CA ARG A 90 -2.29 -3.41 -11.10
C ARG A 90 -2.52 -4.93 -11.19
N GLY A 91 -1.77 -5.74 -10.46
CA GLY A 91 -1.95 -7.19 -10.39
C GLY A 91 -1.14 -8.00 -11.41
N ASN A 92 -0.10 -7.43 -12.02
CA ASN A 92 0.81 -8.23 -12.84
C ASN A 92 1.52 -9.30 -12.00
N PRO A 93 1.79 -10.49 -12.56
CA PRO A 93 2.47 -11.55 -11.84
C PRO A 93 3.81 -11.09 -11.25
N ILE A 94 4.07 -11.45 -9.99
CA ILE A 94 5.33 -11.12 -9.30
C ILE A 94 6.56 -11.63 -10.06
N SER A 95 6.42 -12.69 -10.87
CA SER A 95 7.49 -13.24 -11.72
C SER A 95 7.98 -12.29 -12.81
N TYR A 96 7.25 -11.21 -13.11
CA TYR A 96 7.67 -10.21 -14.11
C TYR A 96 8.72 -9.23 -13.58
N PHE A 97 8.90 -9.17 -12.26
CA PHE A 97 9.79 -8.21 -11.62
C PHE A 97 11.11 -8.86 -11.22
N ALA A 98 12.20 -8.11 -11.35
CA ALA A 98 13.54 -8.58 -10.97
C ALA A 98 13.58 -8.94 -9.47
N VAL A 99 14.51 -9.80 -9.05
CA VAL A 99 14.62 -10.16 -7.63
C VAL A 99 14.99 -8.93 -6.82
N GLU A 100 15.95 -8.14 -7.31
CA GLU A 100 16.47 -6.92 -6.68
C GLU A 100 15.37 -5.88 -6.50
N GLU A 101 14.51 -5.72 -7.51
CA GLU A 101 13.34 -4.85 -7.45
C GLU A 101 12.35 -5.34 -6.38
N ARG A 102 12.04 -6.63 -6.34
CA ARG A 102 11.15 -7.19 -5.32
C ARG A 102 11.71 -7.10 -3.90
N MET A 103 13.04 -7.10 -3.77
CA MET A 103 13.74 -6.97 -2.49
C MET A 103 13.80 -5.51 -2.01
N SER A 104 13.58 -4.52 -2.88
CA SER A 104 13.52 -3.11 -2.46
C SER A 104 12.14 -2.71 -1.91
N TRP A 105 11.11 -3.48 -2.23
CA TRP A 105 9.75 -3.22 -1.74
C TRP A 105 9.65 -3.42 -0.22
N PRO A 106 8.74 -2.70 0.47
CA PRO A 106 8.51 -2.83 1.90
C PRO A 106 8.18 -4.28 2.27
N GLN A 107 9.10 -4.97 2.94
CA GLN A 107 8.89 -6.32 3.44
C GLN A 107 9.09 -6.37 4.95
N ASP A 108 8.41 -7.30 5.60
CA ASP A 108 8.61 -7.62 7.00
C ASP A 108 10.08 -7.94 7.30
N GLU A 109 10.67 -7.23 8.26
CA GLU A 109 12.07 -7.40 8.67
C GLU A 109 12.38 -8.85 9.11
N ARG A 110 11.40 -9.62 9.59
CA ARG A 110 11.59 -11.03 9.99
C ARG A 110 11.81 -11.95 8.78
N GLN A 111 11.27 -11.60 7.61
CA GLN A 111 11.56 -12.34 6.37
C GLN A 111 12.91 -11.91 5.76
N SER A 112 13.26 -10.62 5.88
CA SER A 112 14.54 -10.06 5.44
C SER A 112 15.75 -10.62 6.24
N ALA A 113 15.61 -10.79 7.56
CA ALA A 113 16.65 -11.34 8.43
C ALA A 113 16.97 -12.82 8.17
N LYS A 114 16.01 -13.59 7.65
CA LYS A 114 16.21 -15.02 7.35
C LYS A 114 16.99 -15.25 6.05
N ARG A 115 17.02 -14.25 5.15
CA ARG A 115 17.60 -14.37 3.79
C ARG A 115 18.93 -13.67 3.57
N ARG A 116 19.32 -12.70 4.41
CA ARG A 116 20.70 -12.16 4.41
C ARG A 116 21.77 -13.24 4.63
N ARG A 117 21.40 -14.39 5.21
CA ARG A 117 22.26 -15.57 5.35
C ARG A 117 22.48 -16.40 4.07
N HIS A 118 21.73 -16.15 2.98
CA HIS A 118 21.85 -16.90 1.72
C HIS A 118 22.59 -16.15 0.60
N ILE A 119 22.97 -14.88 0.81
CA ILE A 119 23.77 -14.08 -0.14
C ILE A 119 25.26 -14.06 0.28
N LEU A 120 25.58 -14.62 1.44
CA LEU A 120 26.94 -14.77 1.97
C LEU A 120 27.34 -16.25 2.04
N TYR A 121 27.23 -17.00 0.94
CA TYR A 121 27.89 -18.29 0.73
C TYR A 121 28.08 -18.54 -0.76
#